data_AF-A0A967HP14-F1
#
_entry.id   AF-A0A967HP14-F1
#
_cell.length_a   1.000
_cell.length_b   1.000
_cell.length_c   1.000
_cell.angle_alpha   90.00
_cell.angle_beta   90.00
_cell.angle_gamma   90.00
#
_symmetry.space_group_name_H-M   'P 1'
#
loop_
_entity.id
_entity.type
_entity.pdbx_description
1 polymer ?
#
loop_
_entity_poly.entity_id
_entity_poly.type
_entity_poly.pdbx_seq_one_letter_code
_entity_poly.pdbx_strand_id
1 'polypeptide(L)'
;MTTLHRGALAATLTLAVTACASTPDMVPLQTVDVAPLATAPAAVPDPDPRVGLEAGVYDAGEAIWNLRLLSSTPAPEPFIGVTNSDLAFTGDYAIQGNYNGFQVWDISDPEHP
;
A
#
# COMPACT_ATOMS: atom_id res chain seq x y z
N MET A 1 81.22 14.81 6.63
CA MET A 1 80.46 15.97 6.09
C MET A 1 79.52 15.42 5.02
N THR A 2 78.37 14.87 5.43
CA THR A 2 77.02 15.49 5.39
C THR A 2 76.33 15.39 4.02
N THR A 3 75.02 15.09 4.05
CA THR A 3 73.99 15.13 2.98
C THR A 3 73.75 13.82 2.21
N LEU A 4 72.53 13.32 1.96
CA LEU A 4 71.17 13.70 2.37
C LEU A 4 70.22 12.52 2.02
N HIS A 5 69.38 12.10 2.97
CA HIS A 5 68.25 11.19 2.75
C HIS A 5 67.17 11.87 1.88
N ARG A 6 66.63 11.17 0.87
CA ARG A 6 65.29 11.46 0.33
C ARG A 6 64.58 10.18 -0.07
N GLY A 7 63.88 9.58 0.89
CA GLY A 7 62.80 8.62 0.62
C GLY A 7 61.60 9.34 0.03
N ALA A 8 61.06 8.81 -1.06
CA ALA A 8 59.80 9.26 -1.64
C ALA A 8 58.64 8.57 -0.91
N LEU A 9 57.94 9.31 -0.06
CA LEU A 9 56.68 8.88 0.54
C LEU A 9 55.58 9.08 -0.51
N ALA A 10 55.02 7.99 -1.03
CA ALA A 10 53.84 8.05 -1.89
C ALA A 10 52.61 8.39 -1.03
N ALA A 11 52.07 9.60 -1.20
CA ALA A 11 50.84 10.03 -0.53
C ALA A 11 49.63 9.42 -1.26
N THR A 12 48.94 8.49 -0.60
CA THR A 12 47.64 7.98 -1.01
C THR A 12 46.58 9.06 -0.77
N LEU A 13 46.11 9.68 -1.84
CA LEU A 13 44.99 10.63 -1.83
C LEU A 13 43.68 9.84 -1.72
N THR A 14 43.06 9.85 -0.54
CA THR A 14 41.71 9.32 -0.33
C THR A 14 40.69 10.38 -0.75
N LEU A 15 39.89 10.07 -1.77
CA LEU A 15 38.77 10.90 -2.22
C LEU A 15 37.59 10.70 -1.25
N ALA A 16 37.31 11.68 -0.40
CA ALA A 16 36.12 11.67 0.44
C ALA A 16 34.90 12.07 -0.40
N VAL A 17 34.01 11.10 -0.69
CA VAL A 17 32.71 11.37 -1.29
C VAL A 17 31.77 11.87 -0.19
N THR A 18 31.52 13.17 -0.15
CA THR A 18 30.51 13.75 0.74
C THR A 18 29.13 13.51 0.15
N ALA A 19 28.38 12.54 0.70
CA ALA A 19 26.99 12.32 0.37
C ALA A 19 26.13 13.38 1.09
N CYS A 20 25.49 14.28 0.34
CA CYS A 20 24.43 15.13 0.88
C CYS A 20 23.15 14.28 1.01
N ALA A 21 22.97 13.62 2.15
CA ALA A 21 21.67 13.04 2.49
C ALA A 21 20.80 14.15 3.08
N SER A 22 19.85 14.66 2.29
CA SER A 22 18.78 15.53 2.79
C SER A 22 17.88 14.69 3.69
N THR A 23 17.94 14.88 5.01
CA THR A 23 16.97 14.29 5.92
C THR A 23 15.61 14.94 5.67
N PRO A 24 14.55 14.19 5.34
CA PRO A 24 13.20 14.76 5.38
C PRO A 24 12.90 15.18 6.81
N ASP A 25 12.31 16.36 6.98
CA ASP A 25 11.81 16.83 8.28
C ASP A 25 10.79 15.82 8.79
N MET A 26 11.18 15.04 9.80
CA MET A 26 10.30 14.15 10.52
C MET A 26 9.25 15.00 11.25
N VAL A 27 8.03 15.00 10.73
CA VAL A 27 6.87 15.58 11.44
C VAL A 27 6.76 14.88 12.80
N PRO A 28 6.71 15.62 13.93
CA PRO A 28 6.57 15.00 15.23
C PRO A 28 5.24 14.24 15.29
N LEU A 29 5.31 13.00 15.78
CA LEU A 29 4.15 12.14 15.97
C LEU A 29 3.17 12.84 16.91
N GLN A 30 2.10 13.40 16.35
CA GLN A 30 1.01 13.94 17.14
C GLN A 30 0.28 12.75 17.77
N THR A 31 0.35 12.64 19.09
CA THR A 31 -0.49 11.71 19.86
C THR A 31 -1.92 12.21 19.78
N VAL A 32 -2.66 11.74 18.79
CA VAL A 32 -4.11 11.92 18.75
C VAL A 32 -4.66 11.06 19.88
N ASP A 33 -5.18 11.70 20.93
CA ASP A 33 -5.92 11.03 21.99
C ASP A 33 -7.23 10.50 21.40
N VAL A 34 -7.18 9.32 20.80
CA VAL A 34 -8.37 8.60 20.36
C VAL A 34 -9.05 8.07 21.63
N ALA A 35 -10.08 8.78 22.09
CA ALA A 35 -11.00 8.20 23.06
C ALA A 35 -11.45 6.82 22.54
N PRO A 36 -11.41 5.75 23.35
CA PRO A 36 -11.81 4.45 22.86
C PRO A 36 -13.29 4.53 22.48
N LEU A 37 -13.56 4.42 21.17
CA LEU A 37 -14.89 4.10 20.69
C LEU A 37 -15.20 2.73 21.29
N ALA A 38 -16.00 2.69 22.35
CA ALA A 38 -16.54 1.44 22.88
C ALA A 38 -17.59 0.93 21.89
N THR A 39 -17.13 0.52 20.70
CA THR A 39 -17.93 -0.26 19.77
C THR A 39 -18.04 -1.64 20.39
N ALA A 40 -19.21 -1.95 20.95
CA ALA A 40 -19.53 -3.33 21.26
C ALA A 40 -19.29 -4.15 19.99
N PRO A 41 -18.56 -5.29 20.06
CA PRO A 41 -18.38 -6.13 18.88
C PRO A 41 -19.76 -6.45 18.33
N ALA A 42 -19.91 -6.35 17.01
CA ALA A 42 -21.12 -6.83 16.37
C ALA A 42 -21.35 -8.29 16.82
N ALA A 43 -22.60 -8.67 17.07
CA ALA A 43 -22.91 -10.05 17.35
C ALA A 43 -22.69 -10.87 16.08
N VAL A 44 -21.97 -12.00 16.19
CA VAL A 44 -21.75 -12.91 15.05
C VAL A 44 -23.12 -13.45 14.62
N PRO A 45 -23.48 -13.35 13.33
CA PRO A 45 -24.74 -13.89 12.84
C PRO A 45 -24.79 -15.41 12.98
N ASP A 46 -25.91 -15.93 13.48
CA ASP A 46 -26.23 -17.36 13.58
C ASP A 46 -27.70 -17.57 13.17
N PRO A 47 -28.02 -18.30 12.09
CA PRO A 47 -27.10 -19.09 11.24
C PRO A 47 -26.16 -18.23 10.38
N ASP A 48 -25.05 -18.83 9.92
CA ASP A 48 -24.06 -18.16 9.05
C ASP A 48 -24.71 -17.74 7.72
N PRO A 49 -24.77 -16.43 7.40
CA PRO A 49 -25.45 -15.92 6.21
C PRO A 49 -24.79 -16.32 4.89
N ARG A 50 -23.59 -16.92 4.93
CA ARG A 50 -22.89 -17.40 3.73
C ARG A 50 -23.42 -18.75 3.21
N VAL A 51 -24.21 -19.47 4.00
CA VAL A 51 -24.73 -20.78 3.62
C VAL A 51 -25.89 -20.61 2.63
N GLY A 52 -25.77 -21.20 1.44
CA GLY A 52 -26.84 -21.22 0.43
C GLY A 52 -26.86 -20.04 -0.54
N LEU A 53 -25.81 -19.19 -0.55
CA LEU A 53 -25.67 -18.13 -1.55
C LEU A 53 -25.55 -18.69 -2.96
N GLU A 54 -26.18 -18.01 -3.92
CA GLU A 54 -26.09 -18.34 -5.34
C GLU A 54 -24.67 -18.09 -5.88
N ALA A 55 -24.21 -18.95 -6.78
CA ALA A 55 -22.97 -18.73 -7.51
C ALA A 55 -23.19 -17.71 -8.64
N GLY A 56 -22.16 -16.92 -8.94
CA GLY A 56 -22.20 -15.93 -10.01
C GLY A 56 -20.85 -15.27 -10.21
N VAL A 57 -20.68 -14.51 -11.31
CA VAL A 57 -19.48 -13.69 -11.54
C VAL A 57 -19.75 -12.24 -11.16
N TYR A 58 -20.92 -11.72 -11.56
CA TYR A 58 -21.38 -10.36 -11.28
C TYR A 58 -22.76 -10.32 -10.59
N ASP A 59 -23.32 -11.50 -10.33
CA ASP A 59 -24.67 -11.75 -9.81
C ASP A 59 -24.68 -12.80 -8.70
N ALA A 60 -23.53 -13.05 -8.07
CA ALA A 60 -23.44 -13.98 -6.94
C ALA A 60 -24.27 -13.46 -5.75
N GLY A 61 -24.76 -14.39 -4.92
CA GLY A 61 -25.35 -14.02 -3.64
C GLY A 61 -24.31 -13.36 -2.72
N GLU A 62 -24.71 -12.33 -1.98
CA GLU A 62 -23.84 -11.56 -1.09
C GLU A 62 -24.23 -11.72 0.38
N ALA A 63 -23.23 -11.77 1.26
CA ALA A 63 -23.41 -11.69 2.71
C ALA A 63 -22.39 -10.72 3.28
N ILE A 64 -22.84 -9.75 4.07
CA ILE A 64 -22.03 -8.69 4.66
C ILE A 64 -22.38 -8.56 6.14
N TRP A 65 -21.38 -8.44 7.00
CA TRP A 65 -21.56 -8.24 8.42
C TRP A 65 -20.60 -7.18 8.95
N ASN A 66 -21.15 -6.25 9.73
CA ASN A 66 -20.41 -5.12 10.31
C ASN A 66 -19.64 -4.26 9.28
N LEU A 67 -20.07 -4.29 8.01
CA LEU A 67 -19.54 -3.55 6.89
C LEU A 67 -20.72 -3.06 6.02
N ARG A 68 -20.46 -2.07 5.18
CA ARG A 68 -21.37 -1.62 4.11
C ARG A 68 -20.63 -1.73 2.79
N LEU A 69 -21.20 -2.41 1.81
CA LEU A 69 -20.69 -2.38 0.44
C LEU A 69 -20.97 -0.99 -0.17
N LEU A 70 -19.93 -0.35 -0.69
CA LEU A 70 -20.04 0.95 -1.37
C LEU A 70 -20.08 0.78 -2.88
N SER A 71 -19.23 -0.10 -3.43
CA SER A 71 -19.19 -0.40 -4.87
C SER A 71 -18.70 -1.83 -5.13
N SER A 72 -19.16 -2.39 -6.25
CA SER A 72 -18.69 -3.63 -6.88
C SER A 72 -18.40 -3.37 -8.37
N THR A 73 -17.60 -2.34 -8.66
CA THR A 73 -17.24 -1.95 -10.04
C THR A 73 -16.50 -3.10 -10.75
N PRO A 74 -16.99 -3.57 -11.93
CA PRO A 74 -16.30 -4.60 -12.71
C PRO A 74 -14.95 -4.11 -13.24
N ALA A 75 -13.99 -5.03 -13.34
CA ALA A 75 -12.71 -4.76 -13.99
C ALA A 75 -12.91 -4.39 -15.48
N PRO A 76 -12.08 -3.49 -16.06
CA PRO A 76 -12.07 -3.22 -17.48
C PRO A 76 -11.73 -4.47 -18.32
N GLU A 77 -12.21 -4.50 -19.56
CA GLU A 77 -12.13 -5.67 -20.47
C GLU A 77 -10.76 -6.40 -20.52
N PRO A 78 -9.60 -5.71 -20.58
CA PRO A 78 -8.30 -6.40 -20.63
C PRO A 78 -7.95 -7.22 -19.38
N PHE A 79 -8.66 -7.00 -18.27
CA PHE A 79 -8.38 -7.60 -16.97
C PHE A 79 -9.46 -8.59 -16.51
N ILE A 80 -10.58 -8.69 -17.24
CA ILE A 80 -11.66 -9.64 -16.91
C ILE A 80 -11.14 -11.08 -16.99
N GLY A 81 -11.40 -11.86 -15.95
CA GLY A 81 -11.01 -13.28 -15.88
C GLY A 81 -9.51 -13.50 -15.68
N VAL A 82 -8.74 -12.45 -15.38
CA VAL A 82 -7.30 -12.53 -15.11
C VAL A 82 -7.05 -12.25 -13.63
N THR A 83 -6.16 -13.02 -13.02
CA THR A 83 -5.91 -12.98 -11.58
C THR A 83 -5.24 -11.66 -11.16
N ASN A 84 -5.78 -11.03 -10.11
CA ASN A 84 -5.15 -9.91 -9.41
C ASN A 84 -4.16 -10.43 -8.35
N SER A 85 -3.10 -9.68 -8.05
CA SER A 85 -2.04 -10.10 -7.12
C SER A 85 -1.94 -9.23 -5.87
N ASP A 86 -1.89 -7.91 -6.03
CA ASP A 86 -1.51 -6.96 -4.98
C ASP A 86 -2.35 -5.67 -5.03
N LEU A 87 -2.32 -4.92 -3.94
CA LEU A 87 -2.90 -3.57 -3.83
C LEU A 87 -1.88 -2.60 -3.21
N ALA A 88 -1.84 -1.39 -3.75
CA ALA A 88 -1.14 -0.24 -3.19
C ALA A 88 -2.04 0.99 -3.23
N PHE A 89 -1.75 1.99 -2.39
CA PHE A 89 -2.56 3.20 -2.28
C PHE A 89 -1.67 4.45 -2.30
N THR A 90 -2.14 5.50 -2.96
CA THR A 90 -1.49 6.82 -2.95
C THR A 90 -2.52 7.91 -3.23
N GLY A 91 -2.60 8.92 -2.35
CA GLY A 91 -3.69 9.92 -2.43
C GLY A 91 -5.06 9.24 -2.51
N ASP A 92 -5.87 9.67 -3.48
CA ASP A 92 -7.20 9.12 -3.76
C ASP A 92 -7.16 7.99 -4.82
N TYR A 93 -6.04 7.26 -4.94
CA TYR A 93 -5.91 6.17 -5.90
C TYR A 93 -5.61 4.83 -5.23
N ALA A 94 -6.33 3.80 -5.70
CA ALA A 94 -5.97 2.41 -5.46
C ALA A 94 -5.31 1.82 -6.71
N ILE A 95 -4.12 1.27 -6.56
CA ILE A 95 -3.36 0.61 -7.63
C ILE A 95 -3.45 -0.89 -7.40
N GLN A 96 -4.05 -1.61 -8.34
CA GLN A 96 -4.24 -3.06 -8.28
C GLN A 96 -3.35 -3.76 -9.29
N GLY A 97 -2.49 -4.67 -8.82
CA GLY A 97 -1.67 -5.53 -9.67
C GLY A 97 -2.51 -6.65 -10.29
N ASN A 98 -2.25 -6.98 -11.56
CA ASN A 98 -2.90 -8.05 -12.31
C ASN A 98 -1.86 -8.74 -13.22
N TYR A 99 -2.03 -10.02 -13.55
CA TYR A 99 -1.08 -10.70 -14.45
C TYR A 99 -1.04 -10.13 -15.89
N ASN A 100 -2.00 -9.28 -16.27
CA ASN A 100 -1.98 -8.49 -17.51
C ASN A 100 -1.44 -7.04 -17.33
N GLY A 101 -0.96 -6.66 -16.14
CA GLY A 101 -0.42 -5.32 -15.88
C GLY A 101 -0.86 -4.73 -14.53
N PHE A 102 -1.31 -3.48 -14.53
CA PHE A 102 -1.88 -2.85 -13.33
C PHE A 102 -3.10 -2.01 -13.70
N GLN A 103 -4.03 -1.90 -12.76
CA GLN A 103 -5.20 -1.04 -12.83
C GLN A 103 -5.02 0.10 -11.83
N VAL A 104 -5.40 1.32 -12.21
CA VAL A 104 -5.42 2.49 -11.33
C VAL A 104 -6.86 2.95 -11.20
N TRP A 105 -7.39 2.84 -9.98
CA TRP A 105 -8.76 3.19 -9.63
C TRP A 105 -8.77 4.55 -8.93
N ASP A 106 -9.65 5.45 -9.35
CA ASP A 106 -9.87 6.74 -8.70
C ASP A 106 -10.91 6.53 -7.59
N ILE A 107 -10.47 6.49 -6.34
CA ILE A 107 -11.34 6.24 -5.19
C ILE A 107 -11.75 7.53 -4.47
N SER A 108 -11.70 8.69 -5.15
CA SER A 108 -12.15 9.97 -4.60
C SER A 108 -13.67 9.99 -4.34
N ASP A 109 -14.45 9.24 -5.13
CA ASP A 109 -15.83 8.84 -4.83
C ASP A 109 -15.89 7.30 -4.69
N PRO A 110 -15.91 6.74 -3.48
CA PRO A 110 -15.85 5.30 -3.27
C PRO A 110 -17.14 4.55 -3.67
N GLU A 111 -18.25 5.27 -3.93
CA GLU A 111 -19.46 4.67 -4.50
C GLU A 111 -19.34 4.53 -6.04
N HIS A 112 -18.38 5.24 -6.68
CA HIS A 112 -18.13 5.24 -8.13
C HIS A 112 -16.63 5.24 -8.50
N PRO A 113 -15.84 4.22 -8.07
CA PRO A 113 -14.40 4.16 -8.32
C PRO A 113 -14.00 3.77 -9.75
#